data_AF-A0A2E5T1I4-F1
#
_entry.id   AF-A0A2E5T1I4-F1
#
_cell.length_a   1.000
_cell.length_b   1.000
_cell.length_c   1.000
_cell.angle_alpha   90.00
_cell.angle_beta   90.00
_cell.angle_gamma   90.00
#
_symmetry.space_group_name_H-M   'P 1'
#
loop_
_entity.id
_entity.type
_entity.pdbx_description
1 polymer ?
#
loop_
_entity_poly.entity_id
_entity_poly.type
_entity_poly.pdbx_seq_one_letter_code
_entity_poly.pdbx_strand_id
1 'polypeptide(L)'
;MDKEKKYIYENIEKLNFHNNYISIIDFHKCPHTKNSNGVFVNLNKINDKVLKELYYKLKNEIENESFNQFNIKKESIKEEIITLFNNKTEKKINYENILDTQFSNEEKLLIQLSKKYIL
;
A
#
# COMPACT_ATOMS: atom_id res chain seq x y z
N MET A 1 -31.25 -6.09 10.77
CA MET A 1 -29.79 -5.87 10.89
C MET A 1 -29.16 -6.34 9.59
N ASP A 2 -28.31 -5.53 8.95
CA ASP A 2 -27.65 -5.90 7.68
C ASP A 2 -26.83 -7.17 7.85
N LYS A 3 -26.91 -8.07 6.86
CA LYS A 3 -26.19 -9.36 6.85
C LYS A 3 -24.69 -9.18 7.05
N GLU A 4 -24.11 -8.13 6.46
CA GLU A 4 -22.69 -7.79 6.57
C GLU A 4 -22.30 -7.38 8.01
N LYS A 5 -23.10 -6.51 8.66
CA LYS A 5 -22.87 -6.09 10.05
C LYS A 5 -22.92 -7.29 11.01
N LYS A 6 -23.93 -8.14 10.82
CA LYS A 6 -24.09 -9.37 11.61
C LYS A 6 -22.89 -10.29 11.44
N TYR A 7 -22.46 -10.51 10.19
CA TYR A 7 -21.30 -11.35 9.91
C TYR A 7 -20.02 -10.81 10.57
N ILE A 8 -19.76 -9.50 10.48
CA ILE A 8 -18.60 -8.89 11.14
C ILE A 8 -18.64 -9.12 12.65
N TYR A 9 -19.76 -8.82 13.29
CA TYR A 9 -19.93 -8.98 14.74
C TYR A 9 -19.66 -10.43 15.21
N GLU A 10 -20.23 -11.42 14.51
CA GLU A 10 -20.13 -12.83 14.91
C GLU A 10 -18.77 -13.47 14.64
N ASN A 11 -17.94 -12.86 13.81
CA ASN A 11 -16.73 -13.49 13.29
C ASN A 11 -15.44 -12.70 13.58
N ILE A 12 -15.52 -11.43 13.99
CA ILE A 12 -14.32 -10.62 14.21
C ILE A 12 -13.42 -11.22 15.29
N GLU A 13 -13.99 -11.80 16.36
CA GLU A 13 -13.25 -12.41 17.47
C GLU A 13 -12.51 -13.70 17.09
N LYS A 14 -12.82 -14.30 15.94
CA LYS A 14 -12.15 -15.53 15.46
C LYS A 14 -10.73 -15.26 14.97
N LEU A 15 -10.39 -14.01 14.71
CA LEU A 15 -9.07 -13.62 14.22
C LEU A 15 -8.13 -13.28 15.37
N ASN A 16 -6.87 -13.70 15.27
CA ASN A 16 -5.86 -13.36 16.28
C ASN A 16 -5.25 -11.96 16.10
N PHE A 17 -5.40 -11.34 14.91
CA PHE A 17 -4.73 -10.09 14.56
C PHE A 17 -5.72 -9.07 13.96
N HIS A 18 -6.10 -8.07 14.75
CA HIS A 18 -7.06 -7.04 14.32
C HIS A 18 -6.43 -5.75 13.77
N ASN A 19 -5.10 -5.63 13.78
CA ASN A 19 -4.41 -4.40 13.38
C ASN A 19 -4.79 -3.93 11.97
N ASN A 20 -4.99 -4.87 11.05
CA ASN A 20 -5.41 -4.55 9.68
C ASN A 20 -6.80 -3.89 9.61
N TYR A 21 -7.71 -4.29 10.49
CA TYR A 21 -9.07 -3.74 10.56
C TYR A 21 -9.04 -2.34 11.18
N ILE A 22 -8.22 -2.16 12.22
CA ILE A 22 -7.97 -0.85 12.83
C ILE A 22 -7.41 0.11 11.77
N SER A 23 -6.43 -0.32 10.98
CA SER A 23 -5.86 0.50 9.90
C SER A 23 -6.91 0.94 8.86
N ILE A 24 -7.88 0.09 8.52
CA ILE A 24 -8.97 0.44 7.60
C ILE A 24 -9.87 1.52 8.23
N ILE A 25 -10.23 1.35 9.50
CA ILE A 25 -11.05 2.32 10.25
C ILE A 25 -10.36 3.68 10.32
N ASP A 26 -9.06 3.68 10.63
CA ASP A 26 -8.23 4.89 10.72
C ASP A 26 -8.08 5.57 9.36
N PHE A 27 -7.81 4.80 8.30
CA PHE A 27 -7.67 5.30 6.93
C PHE A 27 -8.93 6.04 6.45
N HIS A 28 -10.10 5.49 6.74
CA HIS A 28 -11.39 6.11 6.39
C HIS A 28 -11.89 7.11 7.44
N LYS A 29 -11.09 7.43 8.47
CA LYS A 29 -11.44 8.34 9.58
C LYS A 29 -12.79 8.03 10.22
N CYS A 30 -13.09 6.74 10.38
CA CYS A 30 -14.36 6.29 10.93
C CYS A 30 -14.47 6.61 12.43
N PRO A 31 -15.64 7.05 12.92
CA PRO A 31 -15.84 7.30 14.34
C PRO A 31 -15.66 6.02 15.16
N HIS A 32 -14.65 6.02 16.04
CA HIS A 32 -14.36 4.92 16.93
C HIS A 32 -13.79 5.46 18.25
N THR A 33 -13.80 4.64 19.30
CA THR A 33 -13.17 4.97 20.59
C THR A 33 -11.98 4.05 20.77
N LYS A 34 -10.83 4.59 21.15
CA LYS A 34 -9.61 3.82 21.41
C LYS A 34 -9.17 4.02 22.85
N ASN A 35 -8.83 2.93 23.53
CA ASN A 35 -8.26 2.95 24.88
C ASN A 35 -7.10 1.94 24.97
N SER A 36 -6.53 1.77 26.18
CA SER A 36 -5.44 0.82 26.42
C SER A 36 -5.81 -0.64 26.13
N ASN A 37 -7.10 -0.97 26.12
CA ASN A 37 -7.61 -2.33 26.01
C ASN A 37 -8.08 -2.66 24.59
N GLY A 38 -8.13 -1.68 23.68
CA GLY A 38 -8.49 -1.91 22.28
C GLY A 38 -9.24 -0.77 21.64
N VAL A 39 -9.98 -1.12 20.58
CA VAL A 39 -10.72 -0.19 19.73
C VAL A 39 -12.20 -0.62 19.70
N PHE A 40 -13.08 0.29 20.12
CA PHE A 40 -14.52 0.11 20.06
C PHE A 40 -15.10 0.82 18.84
N VAL A 41 -15.86 0.08 18.04
CA VAL A 41 -16.33 0.51 16.74
C VAL A 41 -17.84 0.28 16.67
N ASN A 42 -18.59 1.34 16.37
CA ASN A 42 -20.02 1.24 16.15
C ASN A 42 -20.33 0.99 14.67
N LEU A 43 -20.62 -0.26 14.30
CA LEU A 43 -20.94 -0.65 12.93
C LEU A 43 -22.15 0.08 12.32
N ASN A 44 -23.02 0.67 13.13
CA ASN A 44 -24.15 1.46 12.64
C ASN A 44 -23.78 2.90 12.25
N LYS A 45 -22.60 3.38 12.65
CA LYS A 45 -22.09 4.73 12.33
C LYS A 45 -21.02 4.73 11.23
N ILE A 46 -20.70 3.56 10.69
CA ILE A 46 -19.70 3.38 9.64
C ILE A 46 -20.38 3.50 8.28
N ASN A 47 -19.67 4.11 7.33
CA ASN A 47 -20.10 4.19 5.94
C ASN A 47 -20.16 2.78 5.32
N ASP A 48 -21.21 2.49 4.54
CA ASP A 48 -21.43 1.22 3.84
C ASP A 48 -20.22 0.76 3.02
N LYS A 49 -19.45 1.68 2.42
CA LYS A 49 -18.21 1.32 1.71
C LYS A 49 -17.20 0.64 2.63
N VAL A 50 -16.96 1.23 3.79
CA VAL A 50 -16.00 0.74 4.78
C VAL A 50 -16.51 -0.56 5.40
N LEU A 51 -17.83 -0.64 5.64
CA LEU A 51 -18.47 -1.87 6.12
C LEU A 51 -18.23 -3.03 5.14
N LYS A 52 -18.40 -2.81 3.84
CA LYS A 52 -18.13 -3.82 2.80
C LYS A 52 -16.65 -4.21 2.76
N GLU A 53 -15.74 -3.25 2.84
CA GLU A 53 -14.29 -3.54 2.90
C GLU A 53 -13.94 -4.41 4.11
N LEU A 54 -14.46 -4.09 5.30
CA LEU A 54 -14.27 -4.89 6.52
C LEU A 54 -14.87 -6.29 6.35
N TYR A 55 -16.08 -6.40 5.79
CA TYR A 55 -16.76 -7.66 5.54
C TYR A 55 -15.98 -8.56 4.59
N TYR A 56 -15.58 -8.06 3.41
CA TYR A 56 -14.84 -8.86 2.44
C TYR A 56 -13.49 -9.30 2.98
N LYS A 57 -12.81 -8.43 3.74
CA LYS A 57 -11.53 -8.78 4.36
C LYS A 57 -11.69 -9.89 5.39
N LEU A 58 -12.65 -9.75 6.30
CA LEU A 58 -12.94 -10.75 7.33
C LEU A 58 -13.34 -12.09 6.71
N LYS A 59 -14.23 -12.06 5.73
CA LYS A 59 -14.66 -13.24 5.00
C LYS A 59 -13.48 -13.93 4.32
N ASN A 60 -12.63 -13.16 3.64
CA ASN A 60 -11.44 -13.69 3.00
C ASN A 60 -10.46 -14.29 4.01
N GLU A 61 -10.22 -13.67 5.17
CA GLU A 61 -9.27 -14.21 6.15
C GLU A 61 -9.77 -15.52 6.76
N ILE A 62 -11.07 -15.61 7.06
CA ILE A 62 -11.68 -16.83 7.63
C ILE A 62 -11.81 -17.94 6.58
N GLU A 63 -12.24 -17.62 5.36
CA GLU A 63 -12.42 -18.62 4.30
C GLU A 63 -11.07 -19.03 3.69
N ASN A 64 -10.09 -18.13 3.58
CA ASN A 64 -8.74 -18.46 3.10
C ASN A 64 -7.82 -19.07 4.16
N GLU A 65 -8.19 -19.18 5.43
CA GLU A 65 -7.46 -20.07 6.34
C GLU A 65 -7.45 -21.53 5.82
N SER A 66 -8.45 -21.92 5.02
CA SER A 66 -8.44 -23.19 4.27
C SER A 66 -7.51 -23.19 3.03
N PHE A 67 -7.14 -22.01 2.51
CA PHE A 67 -6.22 -21.84 1.38
C PHE A 67 -4.78 -21.48 1.81
N ASN A 68 -4.54 -21.14 3.07
CA ASN A 68 -3.23 -20.78 3.61
C ASN A 68 -2.27 -21.98 3.78
N GLN A 69 -2.65 -23.18 3.33
CA GLN A 69 -1.66 -24.22 2.97
C GLN A 69 -0.87 -23.87 1.70
N PHE A 70 -1.24 -22.81 0.97
CA PHE A 70 -0.31 -22.17 0.04
C PHE A 70 0.60 -21.24 0.83
N ASN A 71 1.61 -21.85 1.44
CA ASN A 71 2.94 -21.25 1.59
C ASN A 71 3.37 -20.73 0.21
N ILE A 72 2.95 -19.51 -0.15
CA ILE A 72 3.63 -18.75 -1.19
C ILE A 72 5.01 -18.50 -0.60
N LYS A 73 5.94 -19.39 -0.96
CA LYS A 73 7.37 -19.30 -0.70
C LYS A 73 7.79 -17.86 -1.01
N LYS A 74 8.00 -17.06 0.04
CA LYS A 74 8.63 -15.74 -0.04
C LYS A 74 9.96 -15.78 -0.82
N GLU A 75 10.58 -16.96 -0.91
CA GLU A 75 11.80 -17.21 -1.67
C GLU A 75 11.58 -17.10 -3.19
N SER A 76 10.50 -17.67 -3.75
CA SER A 76 10.30 -17.67 -5.21
C SER A 76 10.02 -16.28 -5.78
N ILE A 77 9.31 -15.41 -5.04
CA ILE A 77 9.07 -14.02 -5.46
C ILE A 77 10.37 -13.19 -5.38
N LYS A 78 11.23 -13.45 -4.39
CA LYS A 78 12.53 -12.76 -4.29
C LYS A 78 13.43 -13.10 -5.46
N GLU A 79 13.50 -14.37 -5.88
CA GLU A 79 14.32 -14.79 -7.01
C GLU A 79 13.83 -14.21 -8.34
N GLU A 80 12.51 -14.16 -8.57
CA GLU A 80 11.92 -13.50 -9.76
C GLU A 80 12.19 -11.98 -9.79
N ILE A 81 12.09 -11.29 -8.65
CA ILE A 81 12.42 -9.86 -8.55
C ILE A 81 13.91 -9.64 -8.82
N ILE A 82 14.79 -10.47 -8.26
CA ILE A 82 16.25 -10.36 -8.46
C ILE A 82 16.61 -10.60 -9.92
N THR A 83 16.01 -11.59 -10.58
CA THR A 83 16.24 -11.81 -12.02
C THR A 83 15.71 -10.68 -12.88
N LEU A 84 14.55 -10.10 -12.55
CA LEU A 84 14.03 -8.91 -13.24
C LEU A 84 14.92 -7.67 -13.03
N PHE A 85 15.52 -7.49 -11.84
CA PHE A 85 16.47 -6.41 -11.56
C PHE A 85 17.82 -6.61 -12.26
N ASN A 86 18.33 -7.84 -12.29
CA ASN A 86 19.61 -8.15 -12.94
C ASN A 86 19.52 -8.11 -14.47
N ASN A 87 18.32 -8.34 -15.04
CA ASN A 87 18.07 -8.25 -16.48
C ASN A 87 17.75 -6.83 -16.97
N LYS A 88 17.61 -5.84 -16.07
CA LYS A 88 17.59 -4.44 -16.48
C LYS A 88 19.02 -4.05 -16.84
N THR A 89 19.31 -4.08 -18.15
CA THR A 89 20.44 -3.33 -18.67
C THR A 89 20.24 -1.87 -18.28
N GLU A 90 21.08 -1.38 -17.36
CA GLU A 90 21.21 0.04 -17.12
C GLU A 90 21.59 0.68 -18.46
N LYS A 91 20.64 1.33 -19.11
CA LYS A 91 20.97 2.29 -20.16
C LYS A 91 21.81 3.35 -19.48
N LYS A 92 23.13 3.30 -19.66
CA LYS A 92 24.01 4.43 -19.40
C LYS A 92 23.48 5.61 -20.21
N ILE A 93 22.75 6.49 -19.54
CA ILE A 93 22.35 7.76 -20.14
C ILE A 93 23.64 8.56 -20.25
N ASN A 94 24.15 8.68 -21.48
CA ASN A 94 25.29 9.54 -21.76
C ASN A 94 24.78 10.99 -21.77
N TYR A 95 25.01 11.72 -20.68
CA TYR A 95 24.61 13.12 -20.54
C TYR A 95 25.47 14.09 -21.37
N GLU A 96 26.47 13.60 -22.10
CA GLU A 96 27.47 14.46 -22.74
C GLU A 96 26.99 15.24 -23.96
N ASN A 97 25.77 15.05 -24.47
CA ASN A 97 25.32 15.79 -25.66
C ASN A 97 23.83 16.15 -25.61
N ILE A 98 23.39 16.88 -24.58
CA ILE A 98 22.24 17.76 -24.82
C ILE A 98 22.74 18.84 -25.77
N LEU A 99 22.32 18.75 -27.03
CA LEU A 99 22.84 19.56 -28.13
C LEU A 99 22.65 21.05 -27.78
N ASP A 100 23.75 21.76 -27.52
CA ASP A 100 23.77 23.19 -27.17
C ASP A 100 23.08 24.10 -28.21
N THR A 101 22.66 23.56 -29.36
CA THR A 101 21.90 24.27 -30.38
C THR A 101 20.41 24.44 -30.03
N GLN A 102 19.90 23.71 -29.03
CA GLN A 102 18.47 23.73 -28.66
C GLN A 102 18.11 24.78 -27.61
N PHE A 103 19.10 25.45 -27.03
CA PHE A 103 18.91 26.43 -25.96
C PHE A 103 19.23 27.84 -26.41
N SER A 104 18.40 28.78 -25.99
CA SER A 104 18.70 30.21 -26.04
C SER A 104 19.92 30.56 -25.18
N ASN A 105 20.49 31.74 -25.40
CA ASN A 105 21.67 32.19 -24.64
C ASN A 105 21.39 32.31 -23.12
N GLU A 106 20.16 32.65 -22.74
CA GLU A 106 19.74 32.75 -21.34
C GLU A 106 19.66 31.37 -20.68
N GLU A 107 19.08 30.39 -21.37
CA GLU A 107 18.99 29.00 -20.87
C GLU A 107 20.37 28.38 -20.72
N LYS A 108 21.30 28.66 -21.64
CA LYS A 108 22.70 28.23 -21.54
C LYS A 108 23.38 28.79 -20.31
N LEU A 109 23.18 30.08 -20.01
CA LEU A 109 23.72 30.71 -18.81
C LEU A 109 23.18 30.05 -17.54
N LEU A 110 21.87 29.75 -17.51
CA LEU A 110 21.22 29.10 -16.38
C LEU A 110 21.77 27.67 -16.13
N ILE A 111 21.99 26.91 -17.20
CA ILE A 111 22.61 25.57 -17.17
C ILE A 111 24.07 25.65 -16.70
N GLN A 112 24.83 26.64 -17.15
CA GLN A 112 26.21 26.83 -16.68
C GLN A 112 26.28 27.21 -15.20
N LEU A 113 25.37 28.06 -14.74
CA LEU A 113 25.29 28.45 -13.34
C LEU A 113 24.89 27.27 -12.46
N SER A 114 23.90 26.46 -12.87
CA SER A 114 23.48 25.29 -12.07
C SER A 114 24.60 24.27 -11.88
N LYS A 115 25.45 24.05 -12.89
CA LYS A 115 26.64 23.19 -12.78
C LYS A 115 27.67 23.69 -11.76
N LYS A 116 27.77 25.02 -11.54
CA LYS A 116 28.72 25.59 -10.56
C LYS A 116 28.28 25.42 -9.10
N TYR A 117 26.98 25.28 -8.84
CA TYR A 117 26.43 25.17 -7.47
C TYR A 117 26.26 23.72 -6.99
N ILE A 118 26.67 22.72 -7.79
CA ILE A 118 26.61 21.30 -7.44
C ILE A 118 27.98 20.77 -6.93
N LEU A 119 28.99 21.64 -6.82
CA LEU A 119 30.29 21.39 -6.16
C LEU A 119 30.35 22.11 -4.80
#